data_AF-A0A3N5X921-F1
#
_entry.id   AF-A0A3N5X921-F1
#
_cell.length_a   1.000
_cell.length_b   1.000
_cell.length_c   1.000
_cell.angle_alpha   90.00
_cell.angle_beta   90.00
_cell.angle_gamma   90.00
#
_symmetry.space_group_name_H-M   'P 1'
#
loop_
_entity.id
_entity.type
_entity.pdbx_description
1 polymer ?
#
loop_
_entity_poly.entity_id
_entity_poly.type
_entity_poly.pdbx_seq_one_letter_code
_entity_poly.pdbx_strand_id
1 'polypeptide(L)'
;MKLIAYLAAGFLLGLVYFLITTAGFTVLTLLTAIGIGIGSASLWRLLDSEETTPPLLNGVLLAAAATLLGLLISRLFVAGGSGAADWLGVVLAAGAAALMGLLRTRRSVKVCFVCKKPMTEADSVTCPRCQQGVCLRPGCWQGRLLRCSSCHEREVILFPDQEGWWAVRTGRRLAEGQCNSCYREAQEADLRECGKCHWPMCKRCWDYHNGECPRCHWSIPNLPPQLTPFVGTGRRDRR
;
A
#
# COMPACT_ATOMS: atom_id res chain seq x y z
N MET A 1 1.05 24.10 9.81
CA MET A 1 0.08 23.55 10.78
C MET A 1 0.59 22.31 11.52
N LYS A 2 1.18 21.31 10.84
CA LYS A 2 1.72 20.09 11.49
C LYS A 2 2.69 20.36 12.65
N LEU A 3 3.65 21.27 12.47
CA LEU A 3 4.60 21.64 13.54
C LEU A 3 3.91 22.12 14.82
N ILE A 4 2.87 22.95 14.69
CA ILE A 4 2.10 23.45 15.83
C ILE A 4 1.40 22.30 16.55
N ALA A 5 0.84 21.34 15.81
CA ALA A 5 0.23 20.14 16.39
C ALA A 5 1.24 19.27 17.16
N TYR A 6 2.47 19.12 16.64
CA TYR A 6 3.53 18.40 17.34
C TYR A 6 3.98 19.09 18.62
N LEU A 7 4.16 20.41 18.57
CA LEU A 7 4.54 21.19 19.74
C LEU A 7 3.44 21.14 20.81
N ALA A 8 2.17 21.33 20.42
CA ALA A 8 1.04 21.26 21.33
C ALA A 8 0.91 19.88 21.99
N ALA A 9 1.08 18.81 21.21
CA ALA A 9 1.01 17.46 21.75
C ALA A 9 2.21 17.10 22.64
N GLY A 10 3.42 17.47 22.24
CA GLY A 10 4.63 17.28 23.06
C GLY A 10 4.49 18.01 24.39
N PHE A 11 3.95 19.24 24.37
CA PHE A 11 3.66 20.01 25.58
C PHE A 11 2.63 19.33 26.47
N LEU A 12 1.49 18.87 25.92
CA LEU A 12 0.46 18.16 26.68
C LEU A 12 1.01 16.88 27.32
N LEU A 13 1.77 16.08 26.58
CA LEU A 13 2.41 14.86 27.11
C LEU A 13 3.43 15.18 28.20
N GLY A 14 4.22 16.24 28.03
CA GLY A 14 5.17 16.72 29.04
C GLY A 14 4.47 17.21 30.31
N LEU A 15 3.32 17.88 30.19
CA LEU A 15 2.50 18.33 31.32
C LEU A 15 1.93 17.15 32.10
N VAL A 16 1.45 16.11 31.41
CA VAL A 16 1.02 14.85 32.06
C VAL A 16 2.18 14.21 32.82
N TYR A 17 3.36 14.10 32.21
CA TYR A 17 4.55 13.55 32.88
C TYR A 17 4.93 14.35 34.14
N PHE A 18 4.91 15.67 34.04
CA PHE A 18 5.16 16.58 35.16
C PHE A 18 4.22 16.31 36.33
N LEU A 19 2.90 16.31 36.10
CA LEU A 19 1.89 16.11 37.16
C LEU A 19 2.05 14.77 37.89
N ILE A 20 2.44 13.71 37.17
CA ILE A 20 2.67 12.39 37.78
C ILE A 20 3.98 12.37 38.56
N THR A 21 5.03 13.01 38.04
CA THR A 21 6.34 13.06 38.70
C THR A 21 6.26 13.83 40.02
N THR A 22 5.52 14.94 40.06
CA THR A 22 5.34 15.73 41.29
C THR A 22 4.54 15.00 42.38
N ALA A 23 3.73 14.01 42.02
CA ALA A 23 3.01 13.17 42.98
C ALA A 23 3.94 12.18 43.73
N GLY A 24 5.18 11.99 43.28
CA GLY A 24 6.20 11.19 43.99
C GLY A 24 6.06 9.67 43.85
N PHE A 25 5.13 9.18 43.02
CA PHE A 25 4.92 7.75 42.82
C PHE A 25 5.84 7.18 41.73
N THR A 26 7.00 6.64 42.11
CA THR A 26 8.03 6.15 41.17
C THR A 26 7.49 5.17 40.13
N VAL A 27 6.69 4.17 40.54
CA VAL A 27 6.11 3.17 39.63
C VAL A 27 5.18 3.83 38.61
N LEU A 28 4.36 4.78 39.05
CA LEU A 28 3.42 5.50 38.18
C LEU A 28 4.13 6.40 37.18
N THR A 29 5.26 7.02 37.58
CA THR A 29 6.13 7.80 36.69
C THR A 29 6.69 6.95 35.56
N LEU A 30 7.20 5.74 35.87
CA LEU A 30 7.75 4.84 34.86
C LEU A 30 6.67 4.32 33.90
N LEU A 31 5.49 3.96 34.41
CA LEU A 31 4.35 3.54 33.59
C LEU A 31 3.87 4.68 32.67
N THR A 32 3.80 5.90 33.19
CA THR A 32 3.44 7.10 32.42
C THR A 32 4.46 7.37 31.31
N ALA A 33 5.76 7.19 31.57
CA ALA A 33 6.79 7.33 30.56
C ALA A 33 6.60 6.33 29.40
N ILE A 34 6.33 5.06 29.70
CA ILE A 34 6.02 4.04 28.69
C ILE A 34 4.77 4.46 27.89
N GLY A 35 3.72 4.91 28.58
CA GLY A 35 2.49 5.43 27.96
C GLY A 35 2.75 6.60 27.01
N ILE A 36 3.58 7.56 27.39
CA ILE A 36 4.02 8.69 26.55
C ILE A 36 4.77 8.20 25.32
N GLY A 37 5.65 7.19 25.47
CA GLY A 37 6.35 6.59 24.33
C GLY A 37 5.39 5.97 23.30
N ILE A 38 4.45 5.15 23.77
CA ILE A 38 3.42 4.51 22.93
C ILE A 38 2.50 5.57 22.29
N GLY A 39 2.09 6.57 23.08
CA GLY A 39 1.24 7.68 22.64
C GLY A 39 1.91 8.53 21.56
N SER A 40 3.17 8.92 21.77
CA SER A 40 3.96 9.70 20.81
C SER A 40 4.13 8.97 19.48
N ALA A 41 4.48 7.67 19.51
CA ALA A 41 4.59 6.85 18.31
C ALA A 41 3.25 6.66 17.57
N SER A 42 2.13 6.74 18.27
CA SER A 42 0.78 6.64 17.67
C SER A 42 0.31 7.97 17.10
N LEU A 43 0.57 9.07 17.82
CA LEU A 43 0.22 10.41 17.40
C LEU A 43 1.02 10.84 16.18
N TRP A 44 2.32 10.54 16.13
CA TRP A 44 3.15 10.79 14.95
C TRP A 44 2.51 10.25 13.67
N ARG A 45 2.02 9.01 13.73
CA ARG A 45 1.35 8.37 12.59
C ARG A 45 0.07 9.08 12.17
N LEU A 46 -0.74 9.52 13.13
CA LEU A 46 -1.99 10.22 12.84
C LEU A 46 -1.73 11.58 12.19
N LEU A 47 -0.65 12.25 12.57
CA LEU A 47 -0.28 13.56 12.05
C LEU A 47 0.52 13.49 10.74
N ASP A 48 1.20 12.37 10.47
CA ASP A 48 2.09 12.22 9.32
C ASP A 48 1.78 11.01 8.42
N SER A 49 0.52 10.90 8.00
CA SER A 49 0.09 9.84 7.09
C SER A 49 0.69 9.94 5.68
N GLU A 50 1.40 11.02 5.33
CA GLU A 50 1.81 11.32 3.94
C GLU A 50 3.33 11.40 3.71
N GLU A 51 4.16 11.49 4.74
CA GLU A 51 5.59 11.80 4.56
C GLU A 51 6.49 10.55 4.61
N THR A 52 7.46 10.51 3.69
CA THR A 52 8.46 9.44 3.52
C THR A 52 9.54 9.39 4.63
N THR A 53 9.40 10.18 5.69
CA THR A 53 10.39 10.24 6.76
C THR A 53 10.37 8.94 7.58
N PRO A 54 11.54 8.47 8.08
CA PRO A 54 11.60 7.24 8.84
C PRO A 54 10.74 7.37 10.11
N PRO A 55 9.62 6.63 10.25
CA PRO A 55 8.62 6.84 11.29
C PRO A 55 9.14 6.59 12.71
N LEU A 56 10.30 5.93 12.80
CA LEU A 56 10.99 5.62 14.04
C LEU A 56 11.61 6.86 14.70
N LEU A 57 12.30 7.70 13.93
CA LEU A 57 13.13 8.77 14.51
C LEU A 57 12.26 9.85 15.16
N ASN A 58 11.21 10.28 14.47
CA ASN A 58 10.40 11.40 14.91
C ASN A 58 9.51 11.06 16.12
N GLY A 59 8.96 9.84 16.16
CA GLY A 59 8.21 9.36 17.34
C GLY A 59 9.08 9.25 18.59
N VAL A 60 10.34 8.81 18.43
CA VAL A 60 11.33 8.75 19.51
C VAL A 60 11.73 10.15 19.98
N LEU A 61 12.01 11.07 19.07
CA LEU A 61 12.34 12.46 19.40
C LEU A 61 11.21 13.16 20.14
N LEU A 62 9.95 12.94 19.73
CA LEU A 62 8.79 13.51 20.40
C LEU A 62 8.63 12.96 21.83
N ALA A 63 8.78 11.64 22.01
CA ALA A 63 8.70 11.02 23.33
C ALA A 63 9.82 11.50 24.28
N ALA A 64 11.05 11.61 23.76
CA ALA A 64 12.19 12.12 24.51
C ALA A 64 12.02 13.60 24.88
N ALA A 65 11.58 14.43 23.93
CA ALA A 65 11.35 15.85 24.17
C ALA A 65 10.23 16.10 25.19
N ALA A 66 9.11 15.36 25.10
CA ALA A 66 8.00 15.48 26.05
C ALA A 66 8.42 15.09 27.48
N THR A 67 9.12 13.98 27.65
CA THR A 67 9.58 13.53 28.98
C THR A 67 10.68 14.42 29.55
N LEU A 68 11.63 14.88 28.73
CA LEU A 68 12.64 15.86 29.14
C LEU A 68 12.01 17.20 29.56
N LEU A 69 11.01 17.68 28.82
CA LEU A 69 10.29 18.90 29.16
C LEU A 69 9.56 18.76 30.49
N GLY A 70 8.84 17.66 30.71
CA GLY A 70 8.16 17.40 31.99
C GLY A 70 9.13 17.32 33.16
N LEU A 71 10.29 16.68 32.96
CA LEU A 71 11.37 16.61 33.96
C LEU A 71 11.96 17.99 34.26
N LEU A 72 12.22 18.81 33.23
CA LEU A 72 12.74 20.16 33.39
C LEU A 72 11.76 21.04 34.17
N ILE A 73 10.46 20.98 33.85
CA ILE A 73 9.42 21.71 34.59
C ILE A 73 9.38 21.21 36.04
N SER A 74 9.44 19.90 36.28
CA SER A 74 9.48 19.34 37.63
C SER A 74 10.65 19.88 38.46
N ARG A 75 11.84 19.98 37.86
CA ARG A 75 13.04 20.56 38.49
C ARG A 75 12.90 22.03 38.86
N LEU A 76 12.22 22.81 38.01
CA LEU A 76 12.06 24.24 38.23
C LEU A 76 11.05 24.54 39.35
N PHE A 77 10.02 23.71 39.51
CA PHE A 77 8.92 23.96 40.45
C PHE A 77 8.98 23.15 41.75
N VAL A 78 9.68 22.00 41.76
CA VAL A 78 9.79 21.13 42.93
C VAL A 78 11.26 21.03 43.32
N ALA A 79 11.61 21.58 44.48
CA ALA A 79 12.97 21.54 45.06
C ALA A 79 13.35 20.13 45.58
N GLY A 80 13.05 19.09 44.82
CA GLY A 80 13.35 17.69 45.11
C GLY A 80 14.52 17.17 44.28
N GLY A 81 15.40 16.39 44.90
CA GLY A 81 16.60 15.84 44.28
C GLY A 81 16.32 14.91 43.08
N SER A 82 17.30 14.75 42.20
CA SER A 82 17.19 13.87 41.03
C SER A 82 17.23 12.42 41.42
N GLY A 83 16.10 11.73 41.32
CA GLY A 83 16.11 10.27 41.36
C GLY A 83 16.66 9.71 40.06
N ALA A 84 17.42 8.61 40.14
CA ALA A 84 17.78 7.82 38.95
C ALA A 84 16.52 7.36 38.16
N ALA A 85 15.38 7.24 38.84
CA ALA A 85 14.10 6.87 38.24
C ALA A 85 13.59 7.89 37.20
N ASP A 86 13.86 9.19 37.38
CA ASP A 86 13.43 10.23 36.44
C ASP A 86 14.12 10.07 35.09
N TRP A 87 15.44 9.86 35.13
CA TRP A 87 16.25 9.60 33.93
C TRP A 87 15.90 8.28 33.26
N LEU A 88 15.61 7.24 34.07
CA LEU A 88 15.11 5.97 33.54
C LEU A 88 13.76 6.15 32.82
N GLY A 89 12.90 7.04 33.31
CA GLY A 89 11.66 7.41 32.63
C GLY A 89 11.88 7.92 31.21
N VAL A 90 12.82 8.84 31.00
CA VAL A 90 13.16 9.36 29.65
C VAL A 90 13.62 8.23 28.72
N VAL A 91 14.50 7.35 29.21
CA VAL A 91 15.00 6.20 28.44
C VAL A 91 13.87 5.23 28.10
N LEU A 92 12.97 4.93 29.05
CA LEU A 92 11.82 4.06 28.83
C LEU A 92 10.83 4.65 27.83
N ALA A 93 10.58 5.95 27.85
CA ALA A 93 9.71 6.61 26.88
C ALA A 93 10.28 6.51 25.45
N ALA A 94 11.56 6.83 25.27
CA ALA A 94 12.25 6.69 23.99
C ALA A 94 12.28 5.23 23.51
N GLY A 95 12.60 4.29 24.41
CA GLY A 95 12.64 2.86 24.13
C GLY A 95 11.27 2.29 23.75
N ALA A 96 10.21 2.68 24.46
CA ALA A 96 8.84 2.27 24.14
C ALA A 96 8.37 2.82 22.78
N ALA A 97 8.69 4.08 22.46
CA ALA A 97 8.42 4.66 21.15
C ALA A 97 9.15 3.91 20.02
N ALA A 98 10.44 3.62 20.22
CA ALA A 98 11.24 2.85 19.26
C ALA A 98 10.70 1.43 19.05
N LEU A 99 10.39 0.72 20.14
CA LEU A 99 9.83 -0.64 20.10
C LEU A 99 8.49 -0.65 19.37
N MET A 100 7.60 0.31 19.67
CA MET A 100 6.31 0.42 18.97
C MET A 100 6.48 0.71 17.48
N GLY A 101 7.43 1.56 17.11
CA GLY A 101 7.76 1.80 15.71
C GLY A 101 8.30 0.54 15.01
N LEU A 102 9.13 -0.26 15.68
CA LEU A 102 9.68 -1.51 15.15
C LEU A 102 8.60 -2.59 14.99
N LEU A 103 7.73 -2.74 15.99
CA LEU A 103 6.61 -3.68 15.93
C LEU A 103 5.62 -3.32 14.81
N ARG A 104 5.45 -2.02 14.54
CA ARG A 104 4.54 -1.54 13.48
C ARG A 104 5.15 -1.64 12.09
N THR A 105 6.43 -1.31 11.91
CA THR A 105 7.13 -1.48 10.62
C THR A 105 7.14 -2.93 10.16
N ARG A 106 7.16 -3.89 11.09
CA ARG A 106 6.96 -5.32 10.77
C ARG A 106 5.57 -5.64 10.22
N ARG A 107 4.51 -4.92 10.63
CA ARG A 107 3.13 -5.14 10.17
C ARG A 107 2.84 -4.53 8.80
N SER A 108 3.60 -3.54 8.34
CA SER A 108 3.40 -2.91 7.04
C SER A 108 4.12 -3.62 5.89
N VAL A 109 4.80 -4.73 6.15
CA VAL A 109 5.44 -5.53 5.11
C VAL A 109 4.35 -6.23 4.31
N LYS A 110 4.02 -5.69 3.13
CA LYS A 110 3.16 -6.36 2.17
C LYS A 110 3.83 -7.70 1.81
N VAL A 111 3.04 -8.77 1.74
CA VAL A 111 3.51 -10.09 1.31
C VAL A 111 2.94 -10.41 -0.06
N CYS A 112 3.76 -10.97 -0.94
CA CYS A 112 3.30 -11.36 -2.26
C CYS A 112 2.21 -12.43 -2.15
N PHE A 113 1.07 -12.22 -2.82
CA PHE A 113 -0.03 -13.18 -2.80
C PHE A 113 0.37 -14.57 -3.33
N VAL A 114 1.26 -14.63 -4.34
CA VAL A 114 1.71 -15.88 -4.98
C VAL A 114 2.77 -16.58 -4.14
N CYS A 115 3.95 -15.97 -3.93
CA CYS A 115 5.09 -16.65 -3.30
C CYS A 115 5.18 -16.46 -1.77
N LYS A 116 4.28 -15.67 -1.18
CA LYS A 116 4.24 -15.33 0.26
C LYS A 116 5.50 -14.66 0.82
N LYS A 117 6.44 -14.26 -0.04
CA LYS A 117 7.65 -13.52 0.37
C LYS A 117 7.33 -12.04 0.62
N PRO A 118 8.05 -11.39 1.55
CA PRO A 118 7.91 -9.95 1.78
C PRO A 118 8.28 -9.18 0.51
N MET A 119 7.56 -8.09 0.25
CA MET A 119 7.82 -7.20 -0.88
C MET A 119 7.79 -5.74 -0.43
N THR A 120 8.65 -4.94 -1.06
CA THR A 120 8.61 -3.48 -0.96
C THR A 120 7.50 -2.95 -1.85
N GLU A 121 7.12 -1.68 -1.66
CA GLU A 121 6.12 -1.05 -2.53
C GLU A 121 6.62 -0.90 -3.97
N ALA A 122 7.92 -0.61 -4.15
CA ALA A 122 8.59 -0.53 -5.46
C ALA A 122 8.59 -1.86 -6.22
N ASP A 123 8.67 -2.99 -5.51
CA ASP A 123 8.67 -4.33 -6.11
C ASP A 123 7.27 -4.95 -6.23
N SER A 124 6.21 -4.18 -5.94
CA SER A 124 4.83 -4.67 -5.88
C SER A 124 3.98 -4.10 -7.02
N VAL A 125 3.11 -4.95 -7.58
CA VAL A 125 2.07 -4.57 -8.53
C VAL A 125 0.76 -5.20 -8.12
N THR A 126 -0.34 -4.46 -8.25
CA THR A 126 -1.68 -5.00 -8.03
C THR A 126 -2.16 -5.69 -9.31
N CYS A 127 -2.43 -6.98 -9.23
CA CYS A 127 -2.93 -7.73 -10.39
C CYS A 127 -4.33 -7.22 -10.79
N PRO A 128 -4.56 -6.78 -12.05
CA PRO A 128 -5.84 -6.20 -12.45
C PRO A 128 -7.02 -7.20 -12.40
N ARG A 129 -6.71 -8.51 -12.42
CA ARG A 129 -7.71 -9.60 -12.42
C ARG A 129 -8.22 -9.94 -11.03
N CYS A 130 -7.32 -10.20 -10.09
CA CYS A 130 -7.68 -10.63 -8.74
C CYS A 130 -7.55 -9.53 -7.67
N GLN A 131 -7.06 -8.34 -8.05
CA GLN A 131 -6.83 -7.20 -7.15
C GLN A 131 -5.88 -7.50 -5.98
N GLN A 132 -5.04 -8.53 -6.12
CA GLN A 132 -4.05 -8.91 -5.12
C GLN A 132 -2.69 -8.28 -5.44
N GLY A 133 -1.96 -7.87 -4.39
CA GLY A 133 -0.57 -7.43 -4.51
C GLY A 133 0.37 -8.60 -4.80
N VAL A 134 1.16 -8.48 -5.87
CA VAL A 134 2.13 -9.50 -6.28
C VAL A 134 3.50 -8.86 -6.52
N CYS A 135 4.57 -9.61 -6.25
CA CYS A 135 5.91 -9.11 -6.51
C CYS A 135 6.27 -9.23 -8.00
N LEU A 136 7.15 -8.36 -8.50
CA LEU A 136 7.61 -8.33 -9.89
C LEU A 136 8.53 -9.49 -10.33
N ARG A 137 8.74 -10.51 -9.47
CA ARG A 137 9.58 -11.67 -9.80
C ARG A 137 8.96 -12.49 -10.95
N PRO A 138 9.77 -13.07 -11.86
CA PRO A 138 9.26 -13.78 -13.05
C PRO A 138 8.27 -14.92 -12.77
N GLY A 139 8.38 -15.59 -11.61
CA GLY A 139 7.44 -16.65 -11.21
C GLY A 139 6.11 -16.16 -10.62
N CYS A 140 6.00 -14.88 -10.28
CA CYS A 140 4.81 -14.31 -9.66
C CYS A 140 4.03 -13.40 -10.61
N TRP A 141 4.74 -12.60 -11.41
CA TRP A 141 4.16 -11.62 -12.32
C TRP A 141 4.58 -11.88 -13.76
N GLN A 142 3.60 -12.05 -14.64
CA GLN A 142 3.82 -12.20 -16.06
C GLN A 142 3.61 -10.86 -16.76
N GLY A 143 4.67 -10.03 -16.79
CA GLY A 143 4.58 -8.66 -17.30
C GLY A 143 4.09 -8.53 -18.75
N ARG A 144 4.33 -9.54 -19.60
CA ARG A 144 3.82 -9.56 -20.98
C ARG A 144 2.30 -9.73 -21.06
N LEU A 145 1.72 -10.47 -20.12
CA LEU A 145 0.30 -10.80 -20.10
C LEU A 145 -0.48 -9.98 -19.07
N LEU A 146 0.19 -9.08 -18.33
CA LEU A 146 -0.38 -8.21 -17.31
C LEU A 146 -1.22 -8.98 -16.27
N ARG A 147 -0.71 -10.13 -15.82
CA ARG A 147 -1.37 -10.98 -14.82
C ARG A 147 -0.39 -11.68 -13.91
N CYS A 148 -0.84 -12.01 -12.70
CA CYS A 148 -0.09 -12.89 -11.83
C CYS A 148 -0.13 -14.34 -12.35
N SER A 149 0.84 -15.15 -11.96
CA SER A 149 0.92 -16.57 -12.37
C SER A 149 -0.32 -17.36 -11.96
N SER A 150 -0.85 -17.13 -10.75
CA SER A 150 -2.08 -17.79 -10.29
C SER A 150 -3.30 -17.47 -11.18
N CYS A 151 -3.46 -16.22 -11.62
CA CYS A 151 -4.53 -15.85 -12.57
C CYS A 151 -4.28 -16.40 -13.98
N HIS A 152 -3.02 -16.58 -14.37
CA HIS A 152 -2.68 -17.19 -15.66
C HIS A 152 -3.04 -18.67 -15.68
N GLU A 153 -2.62 -19.43 -14.67
CA GLU A 153 -2.89 -20.88 -14.55
C GLU A 153 -4.38 -21.18 -14.48
N ARG A 154 -5.17 -20.33 -13.81
CA ARG A 154 -6.62 -20.48 -13.69
C ARG A 154 -7.40 -19.82 -14.83
N GLU A 155 -6.70 -19.24 -15.81
CA GLU A 155 -7.29 -18.57 -16.97
C GLU A 155 -8.36 -17.53 -16.59
N VAL A 156 -8.10 -16.76 -15.52
CA VAL A 156 -9.05 -15.78 -14.99
C VAL A 156 -9.33 -14.70 -16.04
N ILE A 157 -10.58 -14.64 -16.49
CA ILE A 157 -11.08 -13.68 -17.47
C ILE A 157 -11.33 -12.34 -16.78
N LEU A 158 -10.90 -11.26 -17.42
CA LEU A 158 -11.01 -9.89 -16.94
C LEU A 158 -12.20 -9.15 -17.54
N PHE A 159 -12.52 -9.44 -18.80
CA PHE A 159 -13.63 -8.80 -19.48
C PHE A 159 -14.98 -9.41 -19.06
N PRO A 160 -16.03 -8.58 -18.90
CA PRO A 160 -17.37 -9.09 -18.60
C PRO A 160 -17.85 -10.06 -19.68
N ASP A 161 -18.57 -11.12 -19.31
CA ASP A 161 -19.10 -12.09 -20.28
C ASP A 161 -20.36 -11.57 -21.03
N GLN A 162 -20.97 -10.50 -20.51
CA GLN A 162 -22.23 -9.94 -21.00
C GLN A 162 -22.14 -9.53 -22.48
N GLU A 163 -23.05 -10.07 -23.30
CA GLU A 163 -23.11 -9.82 -24.75
C GLU A 163 -23.17 -8.32 -25.09
N GLY A 164 -24.01 -7.57 -24.39
CA GLY A 164 -24.18 -6.14 -24.62
C GLY A 164 -22.88 -5.35 -24.43
N TRP A 165 -22.02 -5.77 -23.50
CA TRP A 165 -20.74 -5.10 -23.26
C TRP A 165 -19.81 -5.20 -24.49
N TRP A 166 -19.76 -6.39 -25.09
CA TRP A 166 -18.96 -6.68 -26.28
C TRP A 166 -19.57 -6.09 -27.54
N ALA A 167 -20.88 -6.24 -27.72
CA ALA A 167 -21.61 -5.70 -28.88
C ALA A 167 -21.38 -4.20 -29.07
N VAL A 168 -21.39 -3.43 -27.98
CA VAL A 168 -21.15 -1.97 -27.99
C VAL A 168 -19.72 -1.61 -28.40
N ARG A 169 -18.73 -2.48 -28.14
CA ARG A 169 -17.31 -2.14 -28.27
C ARG A 169 -16.62 -2.74 -29.48
N THR A 170 -16.99 -3.97 -29.84
CA THR A 170 -16.38 -4.74 -30.94
C THR A 170 -17.40 -5.09 -32.02
N GLY A 171 -18.66 -4.64 -31.88
CA GLY A 171 -19.74 -5.04 -32.77
C GLY A 171 -20.32 -6.41 -32.44
N ARG A 172 -21.26 -6.85 -33.29
CA ARG A 172 -21.96 -8.14 -33.15
C ARG A 172 -21.00 -9.33 -33.26
N ARG A 173 -21.40 -10.46 -32.67
CA ARG A 173 -20.71 -11.74 -32.85
C ARG A 173 -20.72 -12.12 -34.32
N LEU A 174 -19.59 -12.62 -34.83
CA LEU A 174 -19.50 -13.19 -36.17
C LEU A 174 -20.15 -14.57 -36.20
N ALA A 175 -20.94 -14.85 -37.25
CA ALA A 175 -21.60 -16.14 -37.44
C ALA A 175 -20.67 -17.19 -38.07
N GLU A 176 -19.64 -16.76 -38.80
CA GLU A 176 -18.74 -17.61 -39.58
C GLU A 176 -17.28 -17.16 -39.44
N GLY A 177 -16.36 -18.02 -39.90
CA GLY A 177 -14.92 -17.80 -39.82
C GLY A 177 -14.27 -18.41 -38.57
N GLN A 178 -13.02 -18.04 -38.31
CA GLN A 178 -12.23 -18.55 -37.19
C GLN A 178 -11.44 -17.44 -36.50
N CYS A 179 -11.10 -17.65 -35.23
CA CYS A 179 -10.20 -16.78 -34.50
C CYS A 179 -8.78 -16.85 -35.10
N ASN A 180 -8.24 -15.73 -35.56
CA ASN A 180 -6.89 -15.72 -36.12
C ASN A 180 -5.76 -15.96 -35.10
N SER A 181 -6.07 -15.98 -33.80
CA SER A 181 -5.08 -16.23 -32.74
C SER A 181 -5.09 -17.68 -32.24
N CYS A 182 -6.25 -18.36 -32.21
CA CYS A 182 -6.35 -19.72 -31.69
C CYS A 182 -7.05 -20.71 -32.62
N TYR A 183 -7.43 -20.28 -33.82
CA TYR A 183 -8.07 -21.07 -34.88
C TYR A 183 -9.40 -21.75 -34.53
N ARG A 184 -10.01 -21.41 -33.39
CA ARG A 184 -11.38 -21.86 -33.07
C ARG A 184 -12.39 -21.21 -34.00
N GLU A 185 -13.35 -22.00 -34.44
CA GLU A 185 -14.42 -21.55 -35.32
C GLU A 185 -15.43 -20.63 -34.59
N ALA A 186 -16.14 -19.80 -35.36
CA ALA A 186 -17.18 -18.91 -34.86
C ALA A 186 -18.35 -19.63 -34.16
N GLN A 187 -18.56 -20.92 -34.48
CA GLN A 187 -19.57 -21.76 -33.84
C GLN A 187 -19.15 -22.18 -32.43
N GLU A 188 -17.85 -22.46 -32.23
CA GLU A 188 -17.28 -22.93 -30.97
C GLU A 188 -16.93 -21.80 -30.00
N ALA A 189 -16.67 -20.60 -30.52
CA ALA A 189 -16.21 -19.47 -29.74
C ALA A 189 -16.95 -18.18 -30.12
N ASP A 190 -17.08 -17.28 -29.15
CA ASP A 190 -17.61 -15.95 -29.41
C ASP A 190 -16.56 -15.08 -30.14
N LEU A 191 -16.68 -15.05 -31.46
CA LEU A 191 -15.78 -14.37 -32.39
C LEU A 191 -16.20 -12.92 -32.61
N ARG A 192 -15.24 -11.99 -32.47
CA ARG A 192 -15.42 -10.55 -32.63
C ARG A 192 -14.37 -9.96 -33.54
N GLU A 193 -14.70 -8.84 -34.18
CA GLU A 193 -13.76 -8.12 -35.02
C GLU A 193 -13.08 -6.96 -34.28
N CYS A 194 -11.84 -6.69 -34.65
CA CYS A 194 -11.19 -5.44 -34.29
C CYS A 194 -11.91 -4.26 -34.94
N GLY A 195 -12.32 -3.27 -34.15
CA GLY A 195 -13.02 -2.07 -34.64
C GLY A 195 -12.22 -1.14 -35.56
N LYS A 196 -10.95 -1.48 -35.88
CA LYS A 196 -10.09 -0.72 -36.81
C LYS A 196 -9.65 -1.52 -38.03
N CYS A 197 -9.25 -2.77 -37.87
CA CYS A 197 -8.69 -3.58 -38.98
C CYS A 197 -9.48 -4.85 -39.29
N HIS A 198 -10.65 -5.01 -38.67
CA HIS A 198 -11.55 -6.16 -38.85
C HIS A 198 -10.90 -7.52 -38.58
N TRP A 199 -9.80 -7.56 -37.83
CA TRP A 199 -9.14 -8.81 -37.46
C TRP A 199 -10.04 -9.65 -36.54
N PRO A 200 -10.45 -10.87 -36.94
CA PRO A 200 -11.34 -11.72 -36.16
C PRO A 200 -10.59 -12.39 -35.01
N MET A 201 -11.09 -12.23 -33.79
CA MET A 201 -10.51 -12.78 -32.57
C MET A 201 -11.58 -13.10 -31.53
N CYS A 202 -11.48 -14.26 -30.88
CA CYS A 202 -12.48 -14.68 -29.90
C CYS A 202 -12.32 -13.92 -28.56
N LYS A 203 -13.39 -13.82 -27.77
CA LYS A 203 -13.38 -13.15 -26.44
C LYS A 203 -12.18 -13.55 -25.56
N ARG A 204 -11.84 -14.84 -25.54
CA ARG A 204 -10.71 -15.36 -24.75
C ARG A 204 -9.35 -14.88 -25.26
N CYS A 205 -9.17 -14.74 -26.58
CA CYS A 205 -7.96 -14.16 -27.15
C CYS A 205 -7.91 -12.64 -26.93
N TRP A 206 -9.06 -11.95 -26.96
CA TRP A 206 -9.14 -10.55 -26.50
C TRP A 206 -8.71 -10.39 -25.04
N ASP A 207 -9.14 -11.26 -24.13
CA ASP A 207 -8.63 -11.28 -22.75
C ASP A 207 -7.13 -11.52 -22.68
N TYR A 208 -6.65 -12.50 -23.46
CA TYR A 208 -5.23 -12.85 -23.49
C TYR A 208 -4.36 -11.64 -23.87
N HIS A 209 -4.79 -10.88 -24.88
CA HIS A 209 -4.14 -9.67 -25.35
C HIS A 209 -4.60 -8.40 -24.61
N ASN A 210 -5.25 -8.52 -23.44
CA ASN A 210 -5.69 -7.40 -22.61
C ASN A 210 -6.50 -6.33 -23.35
N GLY A 211 -7.31 -6.75 -24.33
CA GLY A 211 -8.16 -5.87 -25.12
C GLY A 211 -7.44 -5.12 -26.25
N GLU A 212 -6.19 -5.46 -26.55
CA GLU A 212 -5.43 -4.88 -27.66
C GLU A 212 -5.40 -5.84 -28.87
N CYS A 213 -5.66 -5.30 -30.06
CA CYS A 213 -5.55 -6.06 -31.29
C CYS A 213 -4.07 -6.37 -31.61
N PRO A 214 -3.66 -7.65 -31.73
CA PRO A 214 -2.26 -7.99 -31.99
C PRO A 214 -1.77 -7.54 -33.38
N ARG A 215 -2.68 -7.27 -34.32
CA ARG A 215 -2.33 -6.83 -35.69
C ARG A 215 -2.10 -5.32 -35.80
N CYS A 216 -3.05 -4.51 -35.31
CA CYS A 216 -3.05 -3.07 -35.53
C CYS A 216 -2.93 -2.22 -34.25
N HIS A 217 -2.80 -2.88 -33.09
CA HIS A 217 -2.66 -2.24 -31.77
C HIS A 217 -3.80 -1.33 -31.36
N TRP A 218 -4.96 -1.49 -31.99
CA TRP A 218 -6.18 -0.85 -31.55
C TRP A 218 -6.64 -1.48 -30.23
N SER A 219 -6.88 -0.66 -29.22
CA SER A 219 -7.42 -1.08 -27.93
C SER A 219 -8.93 -0.90 -27.90
N ILE A 220 -9.63 -1.87 -27.30
CA ILE A 220 -11.06 -1.80 -27.04
C ILE A 220 -11.38 -0.52 -26.25
N PRO A 221 -12.36 0.31 -26.66
CA PRO A 221 -12.71 1.52 -25.92
C PRO A 221 -13.37 1.19 -24.58
N ASN A 222 -13.23 2.10 -23.60
CA ASN A 222 -13.84 1.96 -22.27
C ASN A 222 -13.48 0.64 -21.59
N LEU A 223 -12.17 0.35 -21.50
CA LEU A 223 -11.64 -0.79 -20.77
C LEU A 223 -12.08 -0.75 -19.29
N PRO A 224 -12.16 -1.91 -18.61
CA PRO A 224 -12.30 -1.95 -17.17
C PRO A 224 -11.25 -1.04 -16.49
N PRO A 225 -11.62 -0.22 -15.49
CA PRO A 225 -10.71 0.75 -14.86
C PRO A 225 -9.40 0.14 -14.35
N GLN A 226 -9.43 -1.14 -14.01
CA GLN A 226 -8.29 -1.91 -13.52
C GLN A 226 -7.20 -2.09 -14.60
N LEU A 227 -7.55 -2.04 -15.89
CA LEU A 227 -6.62 -2.20 -17.02
C LEU A 227 -6.05 -0.90 -17.54
N THR A 228 -6.74 0.22 -17.33
CA THR A 228 -6.37 1.53 -17.88
C THR A 228 -4.91 1.92 -17.61
N PRO A 229 -4.30 1.64 -16.42
CA PRO A 229 -2.90 1.96 -16.18
C PRO A 229 -1.91 1.18 -17.07
N PHE A 230 -2.33 0.01 -17.57
CA PHE A 230 -1.46 -0.94 -18.25
C PHE A 230 -1.62 -0.95 -19.78
N VAL A 231 -2.75 -0.49 -20.30
CA VAL A 231 -3.09 -0.51 -21.73
C VAL A 231 -3.01 0.91 -22.29
N GLY A 232 -2.28 1.10 -23.40
CA GLY A 232 -2.17 2.40 -24.08
C GLY A 232 -1.01 3.31 -23.62
N THR A 233 -0.45 3.10 -22.43
CA THR A 233 0.71 3.85 -21.92
C THR A 233 2.06 3.24 -22.35
N GLY A 234 2.09 1.92 -22.62
CA GLY A 234 3.31 1.12 -22.69
C GLY A 234 4.13 1.10 -23.98
N ARG A 235 3.90 2.01 -24.94
CA ARG A 235 4.69 2.05 -26.20
C ARG A 235 5.54 3.30 -26.40
N ARG A 236 5.52 4.27 -25.47
CA ARG A 236 6.42 5.44 -25.54
C ARG A 236 7.77 5.24 -24.85
N ASP A 237 7.90 4.31 -23.89
CA ASP A 237 9.11 4.21 -23.04
C ASP A 237 9.96 2.94 -23.28
N ARG A 238 9.85 2.30 -24.44
CA ARG A 238 10.74 1.19 -24.85
C ARG A 238 11.43 1.47 -26.18
N ARG A 239 12.05 2.64 -26.32
CA ARG A 239 13.15 2.89 -27.25
C ARG A 239 14.41 3.16 -26.45
#